data_AF-A0A920IYG9-F1
#
_entry.id   AF-A0A920IYG9-F1
#
_cell.length_a   1.000
_cell.length_b   1.000
_cell.length_c   1.000
_cell.angle_alpha   90.00
_cell.angle_beta   90.00
_cell.angle_gamma   90.00
#
_symmetry.space_group_name_H-M   'P 1'
#
loop_
_entity.id
_entity.type
_entity.pdbx_description
1 polymer ?
#
loop_
_entity_poly.entity_id
_entity_poly.type
_entity_poly.pdbx_seq_one_letter_code
_entity_poly.pdbx_strand_id
1 'polypeptide(L)'
;MRQKNNMLKKLFKFFKKKGWTAHKIHPHGNPAYDIEICKAVRDAVGDDMKLMLDSMWSYQYEDAMRVGRAIEDLSFYWYEDPLVEEDIYNYKKLTKS
;
A
#
# COMPACT_ATOMS: atom_id res chain seq x y z
N MET A 1 11.61 -10.97 -9.45
CA MET A 1 10.40 -10.11 -9.26
C MET A 1 9.16 -10.65 -9.98
N ARG A 2 9.19 -10.90 -11.30
CA ARG A 2 8.01 -11.33 -12.09
C ARG A 2 7.26 -12.56 -11.55
N GLN A 3 7.94 -13.60 -11.08
CA GLN A 3 7.28 -14.80 -10.54
C GLN A 3 6.57 -14.55 -9.21
N LYS A 4 7.17 -13.75 -8.32
CA LYS A 4 6.55 -13.33 -7.04
C LYS A 4 5.30 -12.48 -7.31
N ASN A 5 5.35 -11.54 -8.25
CA ASN A 5 4.19 -10.74 -8.65
C ASN A 5 3.05 -11.60 -9.22
N ASN A 6 3.36 -12.64 -10.00
CA ASN A 6 2.34 -13.56 -10.50
C ASN A 6 1.66 -14.37 -9.38
N MET A 7 2.41 -14.79 -8.35
CA MET A 7 1.85 -15.48 -7.19
C MET A 7 0.95 -14.54 -6.38
N LEU A 8 1.39 -13.31 -6.14
CA LEU A 8 0.63 -12.27 -5.45
C LEU A 8 -0.71 -12.00 -6.15
N LYS A 9 -0.70 -11.78 -7.47
CA LYS A 9 -1.94 -11.54 -8.24
C LYS A 9 -2.91 -12.71 -8.16
N LYS A 10 -2.42 -13.96 -8.19
CA LYS A 10 -3.26 -15.16 -8.04
C LYS A 10 -3.93 -15.21 -6.65
N LEU A 11 -3.19 -14.88 -5.59
CA LEU A 11 -3.70 -14.86 -4.23
C LEU A 11 -4.83 -13.83 -4.06
N PHE A 12 -4.62 -12.61 -4.55
CA PHE A 12 -5.63 -11.55 -4.44
C PHE A 12 -6.87 -11.80 -5.29
N LYS A 13 -6.71 -12.40 -6.48
CA LYS A 13 -7.85 -12.90 -7.27
C LYS A 13 -8.64 -13.98 -6.54
N PHE A 14 -7.95 -14.85 -5.79
CA PHE A 14 -8.60 -15.86 -4.96
C PHE A 14 -9.42 -15.22 -3.82
N PHE A 15 -8.86 -14.24 -3.10
CA PHE A 15 -9.60 -13.50 -2.06
C PHE A 15 -10.84 -12.80 -2.63
N LYS A 16 -10.70 -12.11 -3.77
CA LYS A 16 -11.84 -11.52 -4.47
C LYS A 16 -12.91 -12.56 -4.81
N LYS A 17 -12.51 -13.71 -5.37
CA LYS A 17 -13.43 -14.82 -5.69
C LYS A 17 -14.14 -15.39 -4.46
N LYS A 18 -13.53 -15.27 -3.27
CA LYS A 18 -14.15 -15.64 -1.99
C LYS A 18 -15.13 -14.60 -1.45
N GLY A 19 -15.34 -13.49 -2.16
CA GLY A 19 -16.28 -12.43 -1.76
C GLY A 19 -15.69 -11.43 -0.77
N TRP A 20 -14.36 -11.38 -0.61
CA TRP A 20 -13.72 -10.37 0.23
C TRP A 20 -13.86 -9.01 -0.45
N THR A 21 -14.27 -7.99 0.30
CA THR A 21 -14.52 -6.63 -0.21
C THR A 21 -13.46 -5.63 0.19
N ALA A 22 -12.57 -5.99 1.12
CA ALA A 22 -11.47 -5.16 1.57
C ALA A 22 -10.23 -5.99 1.96
N HIS A 23 -9.04 -5.41 1.86
CA HIS A 23 -7.80 -6.02 2.34
C HIS A 23 -6.77 -4.95 2.74
N LYS A 24 -6.09 -5.15 3.88
CA LYS A 24 -4.91 -4.36 4.30
C LYS A 24 -3.62 -5.12 3.99
N ILE A 25 -2.69 -4.50 3.26
CA ILE A 25 -1.42 -5.14 2.89
C ILE A 25 -0.27 -4.61 3.74
N HIS A 26 0.68 -5.50 4.03
CA HIS A 26 1.84 -5.27 4.89
C HIS A 26 3.11 -5.66 4.09
N PRO A 27 3.64 -4.77 3.25
CA PRO A 27 4.82 -5.06 2.43
C PRO A 27 6.11 -4.89 3.26
N HIS A 28 7.29 -4.84 2.61
CA HIS A 28 8.56 -5.04 3.31
C HIS A 28 9.28 -3.76 3.74
N GLY A 29 8.64 -2.59 3.57
CA GLY A 29 9.21 -1.31 3.97
C GLY A 29 10.20 -0.73 2.97
N ASN A 30 10.29 -1.27 1.74
CA ASN A 30 11.07 -0.65 0.67
C ASN A 30 10.14 0.18 -0.22
N PRO A 31 10.23 1.53 -0.25
CA PRO A 31 9.25 2.39 -0.89
C PRO A 31 8.97 2.04 -2.36
N ALA A 32 10.03 1.81 -3.14
CA ALA A 32 9.90 1.48 -4.55
C ALA A 32 9.23 0.12 -4.76
N TYR A 33 9.62 -0.89 -3.96
CA TYR A 33 9.05 -2.23 -4.09
C TYR A 33 7.61 -2.29 -3.57
N ASP A 34 7.31 -1.57 -2.50
CA ASP A 34 5.99 -1.52 -1.89
C ASP A 34 4.98 -0.85 -2.84
N ILE A 35 5.39 0.19 -3.58
CA ILE A 35 4.59 0.77 -4.67
C ILE A 35 4.29 -0.28 -5.75
N GLU A 36 5.28 -1.08 -6.17
CA GLU A 36 5.08 -2.13 -7.18
C GLU A 36 4.15 -3.25 -6.68
N ILE A 37 4.21 -3.58 -5.39
CA ILE A 37 3.25 -4.48 -4.75
C ILE A 37 1.84 -3.86 -4.80
N CYS A 38 1.68 -2.60 -4.42
CA CYS A 38 0.38 -1.90 -4.43
C CYS A 38 -0.24 -1.90 -5.83
N LYS A 39 0.55 -1.59 -6.86
CA LYS A 39 0.11 -1.65 -8.28
C LYS A 39 -0.32 -3.07 -8.66
N ALA A 40 0.47 -4.08 -8.30
CA ALA A 40 0.15 -5.46 -8.62
C ALA A 40 -1.13 -5.95 -7.91
N VAL A 41 -1.36 -5.53 -6.67
CA VAL A 41 -2.58 -5.85 -5.92
C VAL A 41 -3.78 -5.16 -6.55
N ARG A 42 -3.71 -3.86 -6.85
CA ARG A 42 -4.80 -3.12 -7.52
C ARG A 42 -5.17 -3.76 -8.85
N ASP A 43 -4.18 -4.07 -9.70
CA ASP A 43 -4.41 -4.77 -10.97
C ASP A 43 -5.07 -6.15 -10.79
N ALA A 44 -4.77 -6.85 -9.69
CA ALA A 44 -5.36 -8.16 -9.43
C ALA A 44 -6.83 -8.09 -9.04
N VAL A 45 -7.22 -7.07 -8.26
CA VAL A 45 -8.54 -6.99 -7.64
C VAL A 45 -9.47 -6.02 -8.34
N GLY A 46 -8.99 -5.10 -9.19
CA GLY A 46 -9.81 -4.05 -9.79
C GLY A 46 -10.22 -2.97 -8.78
N ASP A 47 -11.15 -2.09 -9.15
CA ASP A 47 -11.46 -0.88 -8.38
C ASP A 47 -12.49 -1.08 -7.26
N ASP A 48 -13.12 -2.25 -7.20
CA ASP A 48 -14.21 -2.58 -6.27
C ASP A 48 -13.73 -3.05 -4.89
N MET A 49 -12.52 -3.61 -4.79
CA MET A 49 -11.95 -3.97 -3.48
C MET A 49 -11.32 -2.75 -2.81
N LYS A 50 -11.71 -2.47 -1.57
CA LYS A 50 -11.05 -1.46 -0.73
C LYS A 50 -9.67 -1.97 -0.31
N LEU A 51 -8.63 -1.21 -0.62
CA LEU A 51 -7.26 -1.54 -0.27
C LEU A 51 -6.71 -0.56 0.76
N MET A 52 -6.01 -1.07 1.76
CA MET A 52 -5.29 -0.27 2.75
C MET A 52 -3.81 -0.68 2.73
N LEU A 53 -2.91 0.28 2.90
CA LEU A 53 -1.48 0.02 3.04
C LEU A 53 -1.08 0.28 4.48
N ASP A 54 -0.36 -0.67 5.08
CA ASP A 54 0.31 -0.53 6.36
C ASP A 54 1.82 -0.68 6.15
N SER A 55 2.56 0.40 6.41
CA SER A 55 4.01 0.45 6.14
C SER A 55 4.85 0.08 7.36
N MET A 56 4.25 -0.24 8.51
CA MET A 56 4.96 -0.68 9.71
C MET A 56 6.12 0.27 10.08
N TRP A 57 5.87 1.57 10.03
CA TRP A 57 6.80 2.66 10.37
C TRP A 57 8.09 2.70 9.52
N SER A 58 8.07 2.13 8.32
CA SER A 58 9.30 1.84 7.57
C SER A 58 9.96 3.04 6.87
N TYR A 59 9.29 4.20 6.74
CA TYR A 59 9.77 5.27 5.86
C TYR A 59 10.26 6.52 6.61
N GLN A 60 11.11 7.27 5.92
CA GLN A 60 11.34 8.69 6.20
C GLN A 60 10.32 9.53 5.43
N TYR A 61 10.22 10.83 5.76
CA TYR A 61 9.19 11.71 5.23
C TYR A 61 9.07 11.70 3.69
N GLU A 62 10.18 11.83 2.97
CA GLU A 62 10.18 11.89 1.50
C GLU A 62 9.69 10.59 0.86
N ASP A 63 10.02 9.46 1.46
CA ASP A 63 9.58 8.15 1.00
C ASP A 63 8.11 7.90 1.33
N ALA A 64 7.66 8.29 2.52
CA ALA A 64 6.25 8.25 2.91
C ALA A 64 5.39 9.10 1.97
N MET A 65 5.86 10.30 1.63
CA MET A 65 5.25 11.19 0.64
C MET A 65 5.11 10.51 -0.71
N ARG A 66 6.20 9.91 -1.20
CA ARG A 66 6.24 9.24 -2.50
C ARG A 66 5.28 8.05 -2.56
N VAL A 67 5.27 7.21 -1.53
CA VAL A 67 4.38 6.05 -1.44
C VAL A 67 2.93 6.50 -1.31
N GLY A 68 2.66 7.49 -0.45
CA GLY A 68 1.33 8.08 -0.25
C GLY A 68 0.71 8.56 -1.55
N ARG A 69 1.45 9.33 -2.37
CA ARG A 69 0.98 9.77 -3.69
C ARG A 69 0.72 8.62 -4.65
N ALA A 70 1.60 7.62 -4.67
CA ALA A 70 1.43 6.47 -5.54
C ALA A 70 0.19 5.63 -5.17
N ILE A 71 -0.13 5.47 -3.88
CA ILE A 71 -1.31 4.71 -3.46
C ILE A 71 -2.60 5.54 -3.57
N GLU A 72 -2.51 6.87 -3.49
CA GLU A 72 -3.61 7.78 -3.80
C GLU A 72 -4.06 7.62 -5.26
N ASP A 73 -3.12 7.63 -6.21
CA ASP A 73 -3.39 7.35 -7.63
C ASP A 73 -4.04 5.97 -7.86
N LEU A 74 -3.75 5.01 -6.97
CA LEU A 74 -4.32 3.66 -6.99
C LEU A 74 -5.62 3.52 -6.18
N SER A 75 -6.17 4.63 -5.69
CA SER A 75 -7.39 4.67 -4.87
C SER A 75 -7.33 3.76 -3.64
N PHE A 76 -6.19 3.72 -2.95
CA PHE A 76 -6.12 3.11 -1.63
C PHE A 76 -6.92 3.94 -0.63
N TYR A 77 -7.65 3.25 0.23
CA TYR A 77 -8.56 3.83 1.20
C TYR A 77 -7.84 4.40 2.43
N TRP A 78 -6.73 3.77 2.84
CA TRP A 78 -6.03 4.13 4.07
C TRP A 78 -4.53 3.90 3.95
N TYR A 79 -3.77 4.79 4.59
CA TYR A 79 -2.32 4.74 4.68
C TYR A 79 -1.91 4.74 6.16
N GLU A 80 -1.60 3.55 6.66
CA GLU A 80 -1.27 3.29 8.06
C GLU A 80 0.23 3.28 8.28
N ASP A 81 0.64 3.85 9.41
CA ASP A 81 2.00 3.78 9.93
C ASP A 81 3.12 4.05 8.89
N PRO A 82 3.06 5.15 8.13
CA PRO A 82 4.11 5.49 7.16
C PRO A 82 5.46 5.88 7.81
N LEU A 83 5.43 6.49 9.00
CA LEU A 83 6.59 7.08 9.68
C LEU A 83 6.70 6.51 11.09
N VAL A 84 7.89 6.56 11.69
CA VAL A 84 8.05 6.21 13.11
C VAL A 84 7.10 7.02 14.00
N GLU A 85 6.48 6.35 14.98
CA GLU A 85 5.40 6.86 15.81
C GLU A 85 5.72 8.18 16.55
N GLU A 86 6.98 8.43 16.89
CA GLU A 86 7.40 9.65 17.57
C GLU A 86 7.52 10.87 16.64
N ASP A 87 7.55 10.66 15.32
CA ASP A 87 7.70 11.73 14.33
C ASP A 87 6.38 12.47 14.05
N ILE A 88 5.77 12.97 15.11
CA ILE A 88 4.52 13.73 15.10
C ILE A 88 4.63 14.95 14.15
N TYR A 89 5.82 15.54 14.02
CA TYR A 89 6.06 16.67 13.14
C TYR A 89 5.86 16.29 11.67
N ASN A 90 6.52 15.24 11.19
CA ASN A 90 6.37 14.82 9.80
C ASN A 90 5.02 14.16 9.54
N TYR A 91 4.37 13.53 10.53
CA TYR A 91 2.96 13.12 10.42
C TYR A 91 2.04 14.32 10.13
N LYS A 92 2.21 15.43 10.88
CA LYS A 92 1.45 16.66 10.65
C LYS A 92 1.76 17.29 9.30
N LYS A 93 3.00 17.17 8.82
CA LYS A 93 3.39 17.64 7.49
C LYS A 93 2.73 16.79 6.41
N LEU A 94 2.81 15.46 6.50
CA LEU A 94 2.31 14.48 5.53
C LEU A 94 0.80 14.64 5.26
N THR A 95 -0.01 14.91 6.29
CA THR A 95 -1.47 15.12 6.14
C THR A 95 -1.86 16.38 5.35
N LYS A 96 -0.92 17.28 5.08
CA LYS A 96 -1.13 18.53 4.34
C LYS A 96 -0.47 18.53 2.96
N SER A 97 0.18 17.44 2.62
CA SER A 97 1.13 17.40 1.51
C SER A 97 0.52 16.94 0.20
#